data_AF-A0A9X9F2X9-F1
#
_entry.id   AF-A0A9X9F2X9-F1
#
_cell.length_a   1.000
_cell.length_b   1.000
_cell.length_c   1.000
_cell.angle_alpha   90.00
_cell.angle_beta   90.00
_cell.angle_gamma   90.00
#
_symmetry.space_group_name_H-M   'P 1'
#
loop_
_entity.id
_entity.type
_entity.pdbx_description
1 polymer ?
#
loop_
_entity_poly.entity_id
_entity_poly.type
_entity_poly.pdbx_seq_one_letter_code
_entity_poly.pdbx_strand_id
1 'polypeptide(L)'
;CTLCLPKAHPLAEKDEIHIEDLRDEPFVFITRPVWPALYDTILSLCREVGFSPRIVQEATEYQTVMGLVAAGIGITVIPVSANKLYKTEVVYKELYDSNFVAEMSVAYKKMNSNPELLEFLKIAREKKRIEVEDE
;
A
#
# COMPACT_ATOMS: atom_id res chain seq x y z
N CYS A 1 0.83 -3.34 6.59
CA CYS A 1 0.37 -2.23 5.71
C CYS A 1 0.09 -0.97 6.53
N THR A 2 -0.21 0.17 5.91
CA THR A 2 -0.66 1.39 6.61
C THR A 2 -1.98 1.88 6.02
N LEU A 3 -2.94 2.22 6.90
CA LEU A 3 -4.13 2.98 6.58
C LEU A 3 -3.79 4.46 6.42
N CYS A 4 -4.21 5.05 5.31
CA CYS A 4 -4.18 6.47 5.08
C CYS A 4 -5.60 7.03 5.05
N LEU A 5 -5.83 8.09 5.82
CA LEU A 5 -7.13 8.69 6.04
C LEU A 5 -6.98 10.21 6.24
N PRO A 6 -8.02 11.01 5.96
CA PRO A 6 -8.00 12.44 6.24
C PRO A 6 -7.71 12.71 7.72
N LYS A 7 -7.00 13.78 8.03
CA LYS A 7 -6.64 14.14 9.41
C LYS A 7 -7.86 14.36 10.32
N ALA A 8 -8.96 14.86 9.76
CA ALA A 8 -10.21 15.09 10.49
C ALA A 8 -11.10 13.84 10.59
N HIS A 9 -10.66 12.70 10.07
CA HIS A 9 -11.45 11.47 10.05
C HIS A 9 -11.55 10.86 11.47
N PRO A 10 -12.72 10.36 11.92
CA PRO A 10 -12.89 9.83 13.27
C PRO A 10 -11.88 8.74 13.68
N LEU A 11 -11.55 7.83 12.75
CA LEU A 11 -10.54 6.80 12.98
C LEU A 11 -9.12 7.35 13.21
N ALA A 12 -8.83 8.62 12.90
CA ALA A 12 -7.51 9.21 13.12
C ALA A 12 -7.16 9.33 14.60
N GLU A 13 -8.18 9.47 15.46
CA GLU A 13 -8.04 9.58 16.92
C GLU A 13 -8.05 8.22 17.62
N LYS A 14 -8.31 7.13 16.88
CA LYS A 14 -8.33 5.78 17.45
C LYS A 14 -6.90 5.28 17.63
N ASP A 15 -6.56 4.73 18.79
CA ASP A 15 -5.22 4.21 19.08
C ASP A 15 -4.90 2.99 18.21
N GLU A 16 -5.76 1.99 18.24
CA GLU A 16 -5.65 0.73 17.50
C GLU A 16 -6.76 0.64 16.44
N ILE A 17 -6.37 0.37 15.19
CA ILE A 17 -7.30 0.22 14.08
C ILE A 17 -7.16 -1.19 13.52
N HIS A 18 -8.30 -1.87 13.42
CA HIS A 18 -8.47 -3.20 12.88
C HIS A 18 -9.05 -3.13 11.46
N ILE A 19 -8.88 -4.20 10.67
CA ILE A 19 -9.50 -4.25 9.33
C ILE A 19 -11.03 -4.16 9.42
N GLU A 20 -11.66 -4.72 10.45
CA GLU A 20 -13.11 -4.64 10.67
C GLU A 20 -13.62 -3.20 10.85
N ASP A 21 -12.80 -2.31 11.39
CA ASP A 21 -13.17 -0.90 11.56
C ASP A 21 -13.40 -0.19 10.21
N LEU A 22 -12.87 -0.76 9.12
CA LEU A 22 -12.95 -0.17 7.78
C LEU A 22 -14.20 -0.59 7.02
N ARG A 23 -15.07 -1.42 7.62
CA ARG A 23 -16.20 -2.08 6.93
C ARG A 23 -17.12 -1.11 6.20
N ASP A 24 -17.46 0.00 6.84
CA ASP A 24 -18.42 0.98 6.32
C ASP A 24 -17.74 2.18 5.64
N GLU A 25 -16.41 2.20 5.61
CA GLU A 25 -15.64 3.32 5.11
C GLU A 25 -15.63 3.37 3.58
N PRO A 26 -15.67 4.56 2.98
CA PRO A 26 -15.49 4.73 1.54
C PRO A 26 -14.02 4.58 1.17
N PHE A 27 -13.70 3.69 0.24
CA PHE A 27 -12.34 3.47 -0.23
C PHE A 27 -12.04 4.19 -1.55
N VAL A 28 -10.85 4.80 -1.61
CA VAL A 28 -10.23 5.30 -2.84
C VAL A 28 -9.11 4.34 -3.23
N PHE A 29 -9.22 3.74 -4.40
CA PHE A 29 -8.31 2.71 -4.87
C PHE A 29 -7.40 3.21 -5.99
N ILE A 30 -6.18 2.67 -6.02
CA ILE A 30 -5.42 2.63 -7.27
C ILE A 30 -6.00 1.51 -8.13
N THR A 31 -6.22 1.75 -9.41
CA THR A 31 -6.86 0.75 -10.27
C THR A 31 -6.07 -0.57 -10.33
N ARG A 32 -6.78 -1.69 -10.42
CA ARG A 32 -6.19 -3.03 -10.46
C ARG A 32 -5.11 -3.20 -11.55
N PRO A 33 -5.25 -2.69 -12.80
CA PRO A 33 -4.21 -2.84 -13.82
C PRO A 33 -2.88 -2.15 -13.49
N VAL A 34 -2.91 -1.09 -12.68
CA VAL A 34 -1.69 -0.36 -12.29
C VAL A 34 -0.97 -1.06 -11.15
N TRP A 35 -1.71 -1.58 -10.17
CA TRP A 35 -1.11 -2.28 -9.04
C TRP A 35 -1.94 -3.49 -8.58
N PRO A 36 -1.91 -4.60 -9.34
CA PRO A 36 -2.79 -5.75 -9.07
C PRO A 36 -2.59 -6.34 -7.68
N ALA A 37 -1.33 -6.48 -7.25
CA ALA A 37 -0.99 -7.05 -5.96
C ALA A 37 -1.55 -6.25 -4.77
N LEU A 38 -1.46 -4.92 -4.81
CA LEU A 38 -2.02 -4.05 -3.77
C LEU A 38 -3.55 -4.14 -3.76
N TYR A 39 -4.17 -4.02 -4.93
CA TYR A 39 -5.62 -4.09 -5.09
C TYR A 39 -6.19 -5.39 -4.51
N ASP A 40 -5.65 -6.53 -4.94
CA ASP A 40 -6.11 -7.86 -4.53
C ASP A 40 -5.82 -8.14 -3.06
N THR A 41 -4.73 -7.60 -2.53
CA THR A 41 -4.41 -7.66 -1.11
C THR A 41 -5.49 -6.97 -0.27
N ILE A 42 -5.84 -5.72 -0.60
CA ILE A 42 -6.82 -4.97 0.19
C ILE A 42 -8.16 -5.69 0.17
N LEU A 43 -8.57 -6.20 -0.99
CA LEU A 43 -9.77 -7.02 -1.11
C LEU A 43 -9.71 -8.29 -0.26
N SER A 44 -8.56 -8.96 -0.22
CA SER A 44 -8.36 -10.19 0.54
C SER A 44 -8.42 -9.93 2.05
N LEU A 45 -7.73 -8.89 2.54
CA LEU A 45 -7.78 -8.48 3.95
C LEU A 45 -9.22 -8.22 4.41
N CYS A 46 -10.00 -7.46 3.64
CA CYS A 46 -11.40 -7.18 3.97
C CYS A 46 -12.24 -8.47 3.96
N ARG A 47 -11.97 -9.37 3.01
CA ARG A 47 -12.71 -10.63 2.86
C ARG A 47 -12.42 -11.60 4.00
N GLU A 48 -11.18 -11.67 4.48
CA GLU A 48 -10.79 -12.51 5.62
C GLU A 48 -11.61 -12.20 6.87
N VAL A 49 -12.00 -10.94 7.06
CA VAL A 49 -12.86 -10.49 8.16
C VAL A 49 -14.34 -10.32 7.75
N GLY A 50 -14.72 -10.89 6.60
CA GLY A 50 -16.11 -11.11 6.20
C GLY A 50 -16.81 -9.94 5.51
N PHE A 51 -16.08 -8.97 4.93
CA PHE A 51 -16.70 -7.91 4.13
C PHE A 51 -15.98 -7.64 2.79
N SER A 52 -16.57 -6.80 1.96
CA SER A 52 -15.94 -6.27 0.75
C SER A 52 -15.91 -4.74 0.83
N PRO A 53 -14.80 -4.08 0.51
CA PRO A 53 -14.68 -2.64 0.67
C PRO A 53 -15.61 -1.90 -0.29
N ARG A 54 -16.18 -0.79 0.17
CA ARG A 54 -16.98 0.10 -0.67
C ARG A 54 -16.07 1.05 -1.44
N ILE A 55 -15.68 0.67 -2.65
CA ILE A 55 -14.84 1.49 -3.53
C ILE A 55 -15.70 2.61 -4.11
N VAL A 56 -15.42 3.86 -3.72
CA VAL A 56 -16.17 5.05 -4.19
C VAL A 56 -15.46 5.78 -5.32
N GLN A 57 -14.15 5.58 -5.46
CA GLN A 57 -13.36 6.20 -6.51
C GLN A 57 -12.13 5.34 -6.81
N GLU A 58 -11.76 5.28 -8.08
CA GLU A 58 -10.50 4.71 -8.53
C GLU A 58 -9.66 5.75 -9.29
N ALA A 59 -8.34 5.64 -9.22
CA ALA A 59 -7.42 6.44 -10.03
C ALA A 59 -6.21 5.62 -10.49
N THR A 60 -5.57 6.07 -11.56
CA THR A 60 -4.41 5.39 -12.16
C THR A 60 -3.09 5.83 -11.57
N GLU A 61 -3.02 7.03 -10.98
CA GLU A 61 -1.80 7.55 -10.36
C GLU A 61 -1.91 7.56 -8.83
N TYR A 62 -0.85 7.12 -8.17
CA TYR A 62 -0.74 7.15 -6.72
C TYR A 62 -0.98 8.54 -6.13
N GLN A 63 -0.44 9.59 -6.76
CA GLN A 63 -0.63 10.97 -6.27
C GLN A 63 -2.10 11.40 -6.32
N THR A 64 -2.84 10.98 -7.34
CA THR A 64 -4.28 11.25 -7.48
C THR A 64 -5.06 10.56 -6.36
N VAL A 65 -4.79 9.28 -6.08
CA VAL A 65 -5.41 8.56 -4.94
C VAL A 65 -5.17 9.29 -3.63
N MET A 66 -3.92 9.69 -3.37
CA MET A 66 -3.56 10.39 -2.15
C MET A 66 -4.18 11.79 -2.05
N GLY A 67 -4.31 12.51 -3.16
CA GLY A 67 -5.00 13.80 -3.22
C GLY A 67 -6.49 13.69 -2.93
N LEU A 68 -7.15 12.63 -3.42
CA LEU A 68 -8.55 12.34 -3.13
C LEU A 68 -8.78 12.00 -1.66
N VAL A 69 -7.86 11.24 -1.05
CA VAL A 69 -7.88 10.97 0.40
C VAL A 69 -7.67 12.27 1.18
N ALA A 70 -6.69 13.09 0.82
CA ALA A 70 -6.47 14.40 1.45
C ALA A 70 -7.69 15.33 1.33
N ALA A 71 -8.45 15.22 0.23
CA ALA A 71 -9.70 15.96 0.01
C ALA A 71 -10.92 15.39 0.74
N GLY A 72 -10.78 14.28 1.49
CA GLY A 72 -11.87 13.71 2.28
C GLY A 72 -12.83 12.79 1.52
N ILE A 73 -12.48 12.35 0.30
CA ILE A 73 -13.34 11.47 -0.51
C ILE A 73 -13.43 10.06 0.09
N GLY A 74 -12.39 9.63 0.79
CA GLY A 74 -12.38 8.37 1.51
C GLY A 74 -11.01 8.01 2.07
N ILE A 75 -10.83 6.73 2.37
CA ILE A 75 -9.60 6.15 2.92
C ILE A 75 -8.88 5.29 1.88
N THR A 76 -7.63 4.96 2.14
CA THR A 76 -6.89 3.98 1.33
C THR A 76 -5.90 3.20 2.20
N VAL A 77 -5.44 2.05 1.71
CA VAL A 77 -4.42 1.23 2.39
C VAL A 77 -3.23 1.12 1.46
N ILE A 78 -2.04 1.40 1.98
CA ILE A 78 -0.81 1.50 1.19
C ILE A 78 0.37 0.82 1.91
N PRO A 79 1.41 0.41 1.18
CA PRO A 79 2.66 -0.02 1.80
C PRO A 79 3.29 1.09 2.64
N VAL A 80 3.91 0.73 3.76
CA VAL A 80 4.59 1.68 4.68
C VAL A 80 5.63 2.54 3.93
N SER A 81 6.29 1.99 2.91
CA SER A 81 7.28 2.68 2.08
C SER A 81 6.72 3.89 1.33
N ALA A 82 5.40 3.92 1.09
CA ALA A 82 4.71 4.96 0.34
C ALA A 82 4.20 6.13 1.22
N ASN A 83 4.39 6.07 2.56
CA ASN A 83 3.93 7.07 3.55
C ASN A 83 4.68 8.42 3.47
N LYS A 84 4.53 9.17 2.37
CA LYS A 84 5.36 10.38 2.13
C LYS A 84 4.61 11.60 1.63
N LEU A 85 3.36 11.48 1.18
CA LEU A 85 2.60 12.61 0.60
C LEU A 85 1.60 13.21 1.60
N TYR A 86 1.22 14.48 1.41
CA TYR A 86 0.12 15.16 2.12
C TYR A 86 0.16 15.06 3.66
N LYS A 87 1.35 15.08 4.28
CA LYS A 87 1.53 14.83 5.74
C LYS A 87 0.77 15.81 6.66
N THR A 88 0.30 16.93 6.13
CA THR A 88 -0.49 17.93 6.85
C THR A 88 -1.99 17.62 6.80
N GLU A 89 -2.47 17.03 5.71
CA GLU A 89 -3.89 16.76 5.43
C GLU A 89 -4.28 15.32 5.76
N VAL A 90 -3.35 14.38 5.72
CA VAL A 90 -3.61 12.95 5.98
C VAL A 90 -2.84 12.44 7.20
N VAL A 91 -3.43 11.45 7.85
CA VAL A 91 -2.81 10.67 8.92
C VAL A 91 -2.52 9.27 8.38
N TYR A 92 -1.44 8.68 8.87
CA TYR A 92 -0.99 7.33 8.56
C TYR A 92 -1.08 6.50 9.83
N LYS A 93 -1.90 5.45 9.82
CA LYS A 93 -2.11 4.55 10.97
C LYS A 93 -1.77 3.12 10.58
N GLU A 94 -1.04 2.42 11.44
CA GLU A 94 -0.84 0.98 11.26
C GLU A 94 -2.15 0.23 11.50
N LEU A 95 -2.35 -0.86 10.76
CA LEU A 95 -3.47 -1.77 10.93
C LEU A 95 -2.98 -2.95 11.78
N TYR A 96 -3.55 -3.09 12.98
CA TYR A 96 -3.01 -3.92 14.06
C TYR A 96 -2.99 -5.42 13.74
N ASP A 97 -4.02 -5.87 13.03
CA ASP A 97 -4.24 -7.26 12.62
C ASP A 97 -3.84 -7.53 11.16
N SER A 98 -3.21 -6.56 10.48
CA SER A 98 -2.74 -6.78 9.12
C SER A 98 -1.33 -7.41 9.12
N ASN A 99 -1.23 -8.66 8.67
CA ASN A 99 0.06 -9.30 8.40
C ASN A 99 0.60 -8.99 6.99
N PHE A 100 0.04 -7.98 6.32
CA PHE A 100 0.48 -7.66 4.97
C PHE A 100 1.85 -6.98 4.94
N VAL A 101 2.75 -7.64 4.23
CA VAL A 101 4.07 -7.14 3.86
C VAL A 101 4.08 -6.96 2.34
N ALA A 102 4.26 -5.71 1.90
CA ALA A 102 4.54 -5.47 0.49
C ALA A 102 5.97 -5.94 0.20
N GLU A 103 6.09 -6.98 -0.61
CA GLU A 103 7.37 -7.48 -1.08
C GLU A 103 7.90 -6.58 -2.20
N MET A 104 9.22 -6.40 -2.22
CA MET A 104 9.91 -5.71 -3.31
C MET A 104 11.01 -6.62 -3.81
N SER A 105 10.95 -6.94 -5.10
CA SER A 105 11.80 -7.95 -5.71
C SER A 105 12.54 -7.39 -6.92
N VAL A 106 13.72 -7.92 -7.23
CA VAL A 106 14.48 -7.60 -8.44
C VAL A 106 14.45 -8.79 -9.37
N ALA A 107 13.84 -8.63 -10.54
CA ALA A 107 13.84 -9.62 -11.60
C ALA A 107 14.91 -9.27 -12.65
N TYR A 108 15.70 -10.26 -13.06
CA TYR A 108 16.73 -10.12 -14.08
C TYR A 108 16.92 -11.43 -14.82
N LYS A 109 17.37 -11.35 -16.07
CA LYS A 109 17.64 -12.56 -16.88
C LYS A 109 18.75 -13.38 -16.24
N LYS A 110 18.50 -14.66 -16.00
CA LYS A 110 19.48 -15.61 -15.48
C LYS A 110 20.83 -15.62 -16.19
N MET A 111 20.85 -15.45 -17.52
CA MET A 111 22.07 -15.44 -18.35
C MET A 111 22.52 -14.01 -18.71
N ASN A 112 22.47 -13.08 -17.75
CA ASN A 112 22.97 -11.72 -17.96
C ASN A 112 24.48 -11.63 -17.65
N SER A 113 25.28 -11.20 -18.63
CA SER A 113 26.74 -11.08 -18.52
C SER A 113 27.22 -9.66 -18.18
N ASN A 114 26.30 -8.73 -17.91
CA ASN A 114 26.63 -7.36 -17.55
C ASN A 114 27.22 -7.32 -16.11
N PRO A 115 28.46 -6.85 -15.91
CA PRO A 115 29.09 -6.83 -14.59
C PRO A 115 28.44 -5.80 -13.64
N GLU A 116 27.85 -4.72 -14.16
CA GLU A 116 27.15 -3.71 -13.36
C GLU A 116 25.89 -4.28 -12.68
N LEU A 117 25.26 -5.32 -13.25
CA LEU A 117 24.15 -6.03 -12.61
C LEU A 117 24.60 -6.64 -11.28
N LEU A 118 25.77 -7.29 -11.22
CA LEU A 118 26.24 -7.92 -9.99
C LEU A 118 26.49 -6.88 -8.89
N GLU A 119 27.04 -5.73 -9.25
CA GLU A 119 27.24 -4.62 -8.30
C GLU A 119 25.90 -4.04 -7.84
N PHE A 120 24.94 -3.86 -8.75
CA PHE A 120 23.60 -3.42 -8.40
C PHE A 120 22.90 -4.41 -7.44
N LEU A 121 22.95 -5.71 -7.73
CA LEU A 121 22.36 -6.75 -6.88
C LEU A 121 23.00 -6.78 -5.48
N LYS A 122 24.31 -6.54 -5.39
CA LYS A 122 25.01 -6.41 -4.11
C LYS A 122 24.48 -5.22 -3.31
N ILE A 123 24.37 -4.05 -3.92
CA ILE A 123 23.81 -2.84 -3.28
C ILE A 123 22.36 -3.08 -2.85
N ALA A 124 21.55 -3.71 -3.69
CA ALA A 124 20.15 -4.01 -3.41
C ALA A 124 20.01 -4.94 -2.19
N ARG A 125 20.84 -5.99 -2.09
CA ARG A 125 20.86 -6.93 -0.96
C ARG A 125 21.33 -6.28 0.34
N GLU A 126 22.36 -5.44 0.30
CA GLU A 126 22.88 -4.71 1.47
C GLU A 126 21.83 -3.80 2.11
N LYS A 127 20.86 -3.32 1.31
CA LYS A 127 19.75 -2.45 1.79
C LYS A 127 18.63 -3.21 2.53
N LYS A 128 18.79 -4.53 2.81
CA LYS A 128 17.98 -5.38 3.71
C LYS A 128 16.45 -5.42 3.51
N ARG A 129 15.91 -4.93 2.38
CA ARG A 129 14.46 -4.90 2.12
C ARG A 129 14.07 -5.34 0.70
N ILE A 130 14.98 -6.01 -0.01
CA ILE A 130 14.77 -6.38 -1.41
C ILE A 130 15.13 -7.86 -1.57
N GLU A 131 14.14 -8.66 -1.97
CA GLU A 131 14.38 -10.04 -2.38
C GLU A 131 14.91 -10.05 -3.81
N VAL A 132 15.90 -10.91 -4.08
CA VAL A 132 16.54 -11.00 -5.40
C VAL A 132 16.27 -12.39 -5.92
N GLU A 133 15.43 -12.49 -6.95
CA GLU A 133 15.04 -13.75 -7.57
C GLU A 133 15.66 -13.89 -8.96
N ASP A 134 16.08 -15.11 -9.27
CA ASP A 134 16.65 -15.48 -10.56
C ASP A 134 15.54 -16.00 -11.46
N GLU A 135 15.11 -15.21 -12.46
CA GLU A 135 14.17 -15.64 -13.50
C GLU A 135 14.85 -15.94 -14.85
#